data_AF-A0A7W1ATV1-F1
#
_entry.id   AF-A0A7W1ATV1-F1
#
_cell.length_a   1.000
_cell.length_b   1.000
_cell.length_c   1.000
_cell.angle_alpha   90.00
_cell.angle_beta   90.00
_cell.angle_gamma   90.00
#
_symmetry.space_group_name_H-M   'P 1'
#
loop_
_entity.id
_entity.type
_entity.pdbx_description
1 polymer ?
#
loop_
_entity_poly.entity_id
_entity_poly.type
_entity_poly.pdbx_seq_one_letter_code
_entity_poly.pdbx_strand_id
1 'polypeptide(L)'
;MMSLRRGPHHKICRLLIASPKVADGRDAPRSRSSEAGYTLVALLALMTLLALFATAAAPSIRQQAQREREKETIFRGEQVADALREYYLQRSSPVRGGGIQSLPTSIDQLLEGIPVRGGTKKRQILRASAARDPLSTSGEWRLVRPRSQDLIDFQRSVMVYAGNFLPSPQPPQMAQLQQDAAPQLVNVLGGESDPPRRSGGNLSEDSSGPFVGVSSRSQNTSVVHYYGIDRHDQWIFTPLFR
;
A
#
# COMPACT_ATOMS: atom_id res chain seq x y z
N MET A 1 59.47 -38.13 -48.08
CA MET A 1 59.14 -39.57 -47.95
C MET A 1 58.10 -39.90 -49.02
N MET A 2 58.52 -40.69 -50.02
CA MET A 2 57.78 -41.10 -51.22
C MET A 2 57.01 -42.42 -51.00
N SER A 3 56.07 -42.66 -51.91
CA SER A 3 55.57 -43.95 -52.44
C SER A 3 54.11 -44.24 -52.09
N LEU A 4 53.11 -43.98 -52.95
CA LEU A 4 52.71 -44.61 -54.23
C LEU A 4 52.35 -46.12 -54.19
N ARG A 5 51.04 -46.35 -54.39
CA ARG A 5 50.31 -47.43 -55.11
C ARG A 5 50.69 -48.91 -54.91
N ARG A 6 49.65 -49.72 -54.66
CA ARG A 6 49.22 -50.86 -55.53
C ARG A 6 47.87 -51.46 -55.07
N GLY A 7 46.99 -51.79 -56.02
CA GLY A 7 45.81 -52.69 -55.83
C GLY A 7 46.23 -54.17 -55.72
N PRO A 8 45.30 -55.16 -55.73
CA PRO A 8 44.44 -55.45 -56.89
C PRO A 8 43.02 -55.99 -56.62
N HIS A 9 42.29 -56.20 -57.73
CA HIS A 9 40.94 -56.71 -57.90
C HIS A 9 40.84 -58.25 -57.81
N HIS A 10 39.74 -58.81 -57.27
CA HIS A 10 39.21 -60.11 -57.69
C HIS A 10 37.66 -60.12 -57.68
N LYS A 11 37.06 -60.47 -58.83
CA LYS A 11 35.65 -60.83 -59.01
C LYS A 11 35.50 -62.33 -58.76
N ILE A 12 34.46 -62.79 -58.07
CA ILE A 12 33.90 -64.15 -58.30
C ILE A 12 32.38 -64.11 -58.31
N CYS A 13 31.85 -64.79 -59.32
CA CYS A 13 30.45 -64.98 -59.68
C CYS A 13 29.68 -65.90 -58.72
N ARG A 14 28.46 -65.47 -58.39
CA ARG A 14 27.17 -66.17 -58.59
C ARG A 14 27.22 -67.70 -58.84
N LEU A 15 26.62 -68.51 -57.96
CA LEU A 15 25.55 -69.47 -58.35
C LEU A 15 24.83 -70.14 -57.16
N LEU A 16 23.49 -70.09 -57.23
CA LEU A 16 22.46 -71.05 -56.80
C LEU A 16 22.52 -71.70 -55.41
N ILE A 17 21.52 -71.39 -54.58
CA ILE A 17 20.62 -72.42 -54.03
C ILE A 17 19.17 -71.92 -54.15
N ALA A 18 18.32 -72.80 -54.66
CA ALA A 18 16.89 -72.61 -54.86
C ALA A 18 16.08 -72.69 -53.54
N SER A 19 14.90 -72.09 -53.59
CA SER A 19 13.76 -72.03 -52.65
C SER A 19 13.29 -73.41 -52.12
N PRO A 20 12.17 -73.57 -51.37
CA PRO A 20 11.20 -72.61 -50.80
C PRO A 20 10.72 -72.96 -49.35
N LYS A 21 9.95 -72.08 -48.70
CA LYS A 21 8.74 -72.51 -47.98
C LYS A 21 7.80 -71.34 -47.71
N VAL A 22 6.68 -71.36 -48.43
CA VAL A 22 5.46 -70.62 -48.09
C VAL A 22 4.77 -71.37 -46.95
N ALA A 23 4.56 -70.67 -45.84
CA ALA A 23 3.64 -70.98 -44.74
C ALA A 23 3.73 -69.78 -43.80
N ASP A 24 2.69 -69.23 -43.20
CA ASP A 24 1.26 -69.46 -43.18
C ASP A 24 0.73 -68.27 -42.36
N GLY A 25 -0.50 -67.85 -42.60
CA GLY A 25 -1.08 -66.67 -41.98
C GLY A 25 -1.10 -66.77 -40.46
N ARG A 26 -0.49 -65.79 -39.79
CA ARG A 26 -0.95 -65.34 -38.48
C ARG A 26 -0.97 -63.83 -38.48
N ASP A 27 -2.15 -63.29 -38.76
CA ASP A 27 -2.54 -61.95 -38.38
C ASP A 27 -2.27 -61.79 -36.88
N ALA A 28 -1.16 -61.13 -36.54
CA ALA A 28 -1.04 -60.53 -35.23
C ALA A 28 -2.14 -59.46 -35.17
N PRO A 29 -3.09 -59.53 -34.21
CA PRO A 29 -4.02 -58.43 -34.04
C PRO A 29 -3.16 -57.21 -33.71
N ARG A 30 -3.10 -56.26 -34.64
CA ARG A 30 -2.69 -54.89 -34.32
C ARG A 30 -3.64 -54.45 -33.23
N SER A 31 -3.18 -54.47 -31.97
CA SER A 31 -3.88 -53.81 -30.89
C SER A 31 -3.94 -52.35 -31.29
N ARG A 32 -5.07 -51.94 -31.87
CA ARG A 32 -5.41 -50.53 -32.00
C ARG A 32 -5.48 -50.05 -30.57
N SER A 33 -4.45 -49.33 -30.13
CA SER A 33 -4.40 -48.73 -28.82
C SER A 33 -5.58 -47.79 -28.73
N SER A 34 -6.64 -48.24 -28.06
CA SER A 34 -7.82 -47.46 -27.70
C SER A 34 -7.51 -46.34 -26.69
N GLU A 35 -6.24 -45.97 -26.55
CA GLU A 35 -5.69 -45.00 -25.60
C GLU A 35 -5.73 -43.56 -26.14
N ALA A 36 -6.00 -43.37 -27.44
CA ALA A 36 -5.93 -42.07 -28.11
C ALA A 36 -6.96 -41.02 -27.62
N GLY A 37 -7.99 -41.42 -26.85
CA GLY A 37 -8.99 -40.50 -26.30
C GLY A 37 -8.71 -40.03 -24.87
N TYR A 38 -8.09 -40.88 -24.04
CA TYR A 38 -7.95 -40.60 -22.61
C TYR A 38 -6.86 -39.57 -22.30
N THR A 39 -5.83 -39.46 -23.14
CA THR A 39 -4.76 -38.47 -22.96
C THR A 39 -5.28 -37.04 -23.13
N LEU A 40 -6.17 -36.81 -24.10
CA LEU A 40 -6.83 -35.51 -24.29
C LEU A 40 -7.74 -35.19 -23.10
N VAL A 41 -8.53 -36.16 -22.63
CA VAL A 41 -9.42 -35.97 -21.47
C VAL A 41 -8.61 -35.69 -20.21
N ALA A 42 -7.52 -36.42 -19.98
CA ALA A 42 -6.62 -36.20 -18.86
C ALA A 42 -5.92 -34.83 -18.93
N LEU A 43 -5.53 -34.38 -20.14
CA LEU A 43 -4.97 -33.05 -20.36
C LEU A 43 -6.01 -31.96 -20.07
N LEU A 44 -7.24 -32.11 -20.54
CA LEU A 44 -8.33 -31.18 -20.26
C LEU A 44 -8.67 -31.14 -18.76
N ALA A 45 -8.71 -32.30 -18.10
CA ALA A 45 -8.90 -32.40 -16.65
C ALA A 45 -7.76 -31.71 -15.88
N LEU A 46 -6.51 -31.89 -16.32
CA LEU A 46 -5.37 -31.21 -15.72
C LEU A 46 -5.43 -29.70 -15.93
N MET A 47 -5.73 -29.24 -17.15
CA MET A 47 -5.84 -27.81 -17.47
C MET A 47 -6.98 -27.14 -16.70
N THR A 48 -8.13 -27.81 -16.58
CA THR A 48 -9.26 -27.31 -15.78
C THR A 48 -8.92 -27.26 -14.30
N LEU A 49 -8.23 -28.27 -13.76
CA LEU A 49 -7.74 -28.27 -12.38
C LEU A 49 -6.75 -27.13 -12.12
N LEU A 50 -5.79 -26.92 -13.03
CA LEU A 50 -4.82 -25.82 -12.95
C LEU A 50 -5.52 -24.45 -13.02
N ALA A 51 -6.51 -24.29 -13.90
CA ALA A 51 -7.31 -23.06 -13.99
C ALA A 51 -8.07 -22.79 -12.69
N LEU A 52 -8.60 -23.83 -12.03
CA LEU A 52 -9.33 -23.72 -10.77
C LEU A 52 -8.41 -23.34 -9.60
N PHE A 53 -7.19 -23.87 -9.58
CA PHE A 53 -6.17 -23.43 -8.61
C PHE A 53 -5.72 -21.98 -8.85
N ALA A 54 -5.56 -21.56 -10.10
CA ALA A 54 -5.13 -20.19 -10.42
C ALA A 54 -6.15 -19.13 -9.99
N THR A 55 -7.45 -19.39 -10.14
CA THR A 55 -8.50 -18.44 -9.74
C THR A 55 -8.59 -18.26 -8.22
N ALA A 56 -8.29 -19.29 -7.44
CA ALA A 56 -8.28 -19.21 -5.97
C ALA A 56 -7.22 -18.24 -5.42
N ALA A 57 -6.12 -18.00 -6.14
CA ALA A 57 -5.04 -17.12 -5.71
C ALA A 57 -5.23 -15.63 -6.09
N ALA A 58 -6.13 -15.31 -7.02
CA ALA A 58 -6.29 -13.94 -7.55
C ALA A 58 -6.71 -12.85 -6.54
N PRO A 59 -7.64 -13.06 -5.58
CA PRO A 59 -8.10 -11.98 -4.71
C PRO A 59 -7.04 -11.51 -3.69
N SER A 60 -6.03 -12.34 -3.38
CA SER A 60 -5.00 -11.99 -2.40
C SER A 60 -4.06 -10.90 -2.90
N ILE A 61 -3.73 -10.87 -4.19
CA ILE A 61 -2.78 -9.91 -4.79
C ILE A 61 -3.32 -8.49 -4.74
N ARG A 62 -4.60 -8.28 -5.08
CA ARG A 62 -5.23 -6.94 -5.02
C ARG A 62 -5.27 -6.42 -3.59
N GLN A 63 -5.61 -7.27 -2.63
CA GLN A 63 -5.62 -6.90 -1.21
C GLN A 63 -4.22 -6.64 -0.66
N GLN A 64 -3.20 -7.39 -1.11
CA GLN A 64 -1.80 -7.13 -0.75
C GLN A 64 -1.35 -5.78 -1.29
N ALA A 65 -1.58 -5.49 -2.57
CA ALA A 65 -1.23 -4.21 -3.17
C ALA A 65 -1.96 -3.03 -2.49
N GLN A 66 -3.23 -3.21 -2.11
CA GLN A 66 -3.96 -2.20 -1.34
C GLN A 66 -3.34 -2.00 0.05
N ARG A 67 -3.07 -3.08 0.79
CA ARG A 67 -2.43 -3.00 2.11
C ARG A 67 -1.06 -2.33 2.05
N GLU A 68 -0.28 -2.56 1.01
CA GLU A 68 1.02 -1.90 0.82
C GLU A 68 0.85 -0.39 0.61
N ARG A 69 -0.11 0.03 -0.22
CA ARG A 69 -0.41 1.47 -0.40
C ARG A 69 -0.91 2.11 0.88
N GLU A 70 -1.75 1.42 1.65
CA GLU A 70 -2.24 1.89 2.94
C GLU A 70 -1.11 2.07 3.95
N LYS A 71 -0.20 1.10 4.05
CA LYS A 71 1.00 1.21 4.90
C LYS A 71 1.89 2.37 4.48
N GLU A 72 2.07 2.59 3.18
CA GLU A 72 2.83 3.72 2.66
C GLU A 72 2.14 5.06 2.94
N THR A 73 0.80 5.15 2.82
CA THR A 73 0.05 6.35 3.24
C THR A 73 0.26 6.62 4.71
N ILE A 74 0.15 5.62 5.57
CA ILE A 74 0.39 5.79 7.01
C ILE A 74 1.83 6.28 7.22
N PHE A 75 2.82 5.64 6.62
CA PHE A 75 4.22 6.03 6.76
C PHE A 75 4.51 7.46 6.27
N ARG A 76 3.90 7.89 5.16
CA ARG A 76 4.04 9.26 4.63
C ARG A 76 3.27 10.28 5.46
N GLY A 77 2.06 9.93 5.89
CA GLY A 77 1.24 10.74 6.76
C GLY A 77 1.94 11.02 8.09
N GLU A 78 2.56 10.01 8.70
CA GLU A 78 3.36 10.18 9.92
C GLU A 78 4.56 11.10 9.70
N GLN A 79 5.23 11.05 8.54
CA GLN A 79 6.30 12.01 8.22
C GLN A 79 5.78 13.45 8.12
N VAL A 80 4.56 13.64 7.60
CA VAL A 80 3.93 14.97 7.60
C VAL A 80 3.61 15.42 9.02
N ALA A 81 3.10 14.54 9.88
CA ALA A 81 2.84 14.84 11.29
C ALA A 81 4.13 15.21 12.04
N ASP A 82 5.23 14.50 11.78
CA ASP A 82 6.54 14.80 12.37
C ASP A 82 7.13 16.11 11.84
N ALA A 83 6.99 16.39 10.55
CA ALA A 83 7.37 17.68 9.98
C ALA A 83 6.56 18.84 10.60
N LEU A 84 5.25 18.66 10.80
CA LEU A 84 4.39 19.63 11.47
C LEU A 84 4.88 19.92 12.90
N ARG A 85 5.22 18.87 13.63
CA ARG A 85 5.78 18.98 14.99
C ARG A 85 7.06 19.79 14.98
N GLU A 86 8.03 19.46 14.13
CA GLU A 86 9.29 20.19 14.05
C GLU A 86 9.10 21.65 13.64
N TYR A 87 8.23 21.89 12.67
CA TYR A 87 7.89 23.23 12.20
C TYR A 87 7.30 24.07 13.33
N TYR A 88 6.32 23.52 14.04
CA TYR A 88 5.67 24.19 15.16
C TYR A 88 6.69 24.47 16.26
N LEU A 89 7.50 23.50 16.68
CA LEU A 89 8.48 23.69 17.76
C LEU A 89 9.53 24.76 17.44
N GLN A 90 9.96 24.86 16.19
CA GLN A 90 10.90 25.88 15.77
C GLN A 90 10.27 27.29 15.79
N ARG A 91 8.98 27.39 15.45
CA ARG A 91 8.27 28.68 15.34
C ARG A 91 7.63 29.12 16.66
N SER A 92 7.22 28.16 17.48
CA SER A 92 6.74 28.37 18.85
C SER A 92 7.93 28.75 19.71
N SER A 93 8.07 30.04 19.99
CA SER A 93 9.12 30.54 20.88
C SER A 93 8.50 30.94 22.21
N PRO A 94 9.17 30.70 23.35
CA PRO A 94 8.72 31.20 24.65
C PRO A 94 8.46 32.72 24.65
N VAL A 95 9.13 33.45 23.77
CA VAL A 95 9.08 34.92 23.65
C VAL A 95 7.93 35.41 22.77
N ARG A 96 7.51 34.63 21.75
CA ARG A 96 6.46 35.04 20.79
C ARG A 96 5.07 34.47 21.12
N GLY A 97 4.98 33.59 22.12
CA GLY A 97 3.81 32.76 22.36
C GLY A 97 3.70 31.62 21.34
N GLY A 98 3.12 30.50 21.79
CA GLY A 98 2.70 29.38 20.93
C GLY A 98 1.20 29.50 20.63
N GLY A 99 0.76 28.85 19.55
CA GLY A 99 -0.66 28.76 19.21
C GLY A 99 -0.90 28.46 17.74
N ILE A 100 -2.17 28.44 17.34
CA ILE A 100 -2.61 28.07 15.98
C ILE A 100 -1.92 28.91 14.88
N GLN A 101 -1.57 30.17 15.16
CA GLN A 101 -0.87 31.07 14.23
C GLN A 101 0.56 30.63 13.86
N SER A 102 1.18 29.77 14.66
CA SER A 102 2.51 29.22 14.39
C SER A 102 2.49 27.93 13.56
N LEU A 103 1.30 27.41 13.24
CA LEU A 103 1.13 26.32 12.29
C LEU A 103 1.36 26.80 10.86
N PRO A 104 1.82 25.90 9.97
CA PRO A 104 1.94 26.22 8.56
C PRO A 104 0.55 26.38 7.92
N THR A 105 0.49 27.18 6.86
CA THR A 105 -0.75 27.39 6.09
C THR A 105 -0.85 26.49 4.86
N SER A 106 0.26 25.89 4.42
CA SER A 106 0.30 24.93 3.30
C SER A 106 1.41 23.90 3.49
N ILE A 107 1.29 22.75 2.80
CA ILE A 107 2.29 21.69 2.85
C ILE A 107 3.63 22.13 2.21
N ASP A 108 3.58 23.08 1.27
CA ASP A 108 4.77 23.63 0.63
C ASP A 108 5.73 24.30 1.62
N GLN A 109 5.20 24.89 2.70
CA GLN A 109 6.05 25.45 3.76
C GLN A 109 6.85 24.36 4.50
N LEU A 110 6.32 23.13 4.57
CA LEU A 110 7.04 21.99 5.14
C LEU A 110 8.12 21.49 4.17
N LEU A 111 7.90 21.61 2.86
CA LEU A 111 8.87 21.26 1.83
C LEU A 111 10.02 22.26 1.74
N GLU A 112 9.72 23.55 1.86
CA GLU A 112 10.72 24.64 1.88
C GLU A 112 11.69 24.49 3.06
N GLY A 113 11.21 23.91 4.15
CA GLY A 113 11.98 23.63 5.35
C GLY A 113 12.09 24.83 6.29
N ILE A 114 12.73 24.61 7.44
CA ILE A 114 12.87 25.60 8.50
C ILE A 114 14.25 26.24 8.48
N PRO A 115 14.38 27.56 8.71
CA PRO A 115 15.68 28.21 8.82
C PRO A 115 16.38 27.73 10.10
N VAL A 116 17.64 27.28 9.95
CA VAL A 116 18.46 26.90 11.10
C VAL A 116 18.86 28.16 11.86
N ARG A 117 18.62 28.17 13.18
CA ARG A 117 18.90 29.32 14.04
C ARG A 117 20.40 29.65 13.96
N GLY A 118 20.74 30.83 13.45
CA GLY A 118 22.12 31.29 13.29
C GLY A 118 22.81 30.91 11.98
N GLY A 119 22.09 30.37 10.99
CA GLY A 119 22.62 30.07 9.66
C GLY A 119 21.74 30.63 8.53
N THR A 120 22.28 30.61 7.30
CA THR A 120 21.55 30.98 6.07
C THR A 120 20.84 29.80 5.40
N LYS A 121 21.14 28.57 5.84
CA LYS A 121 20.60 27.34 5.25
C LYS A 121 19.27 26.96 5.89
N LYS A 122 18.32 26.51 5.06
CA LYS A 122 17.07 25.88 5.50
C LYS A 122 17.29 24.38 5.65
N ARG A 123 16.82 23.81 6.77
CA ARG A 123 16.79 22.38 7.02
C ARG A 123 15.49 21.83 6.46
N GLN A 124 15.58 20.89 5.52
CA GLN A 124 14.41 20.17 5.01
C GLN A 124 13.83 19.28 6.11
N ILE A 125 12.54 19.44 6.39
CA ILE A 125 11.80 18.67 7.41
C ILE A 125 10.89 17.63 6.78
N LEU A 126 10.38 17.88 5.57
CA LEU A 126 9.51 16.96 4.86
C LEU A 126 10.17 16.46 3.57
N ARG A 127 10.12 15.14 3.35
CA ARG A 127 10.53 14.53 2.08
C ARG A 127 9.50 14.85 0.99
N ALA A 128 9.95 15.14 -0.22
CA ALA A 128 9.07 15.45 -1.35
C ALA A 128 8.06 14.32 -1.65
N SER A 129 8.43 13.06 -1.41
CA SER A 129 7.53 11.91 -1.56
C SER A 129 6.43 11.87 -0.49
N ALA A 130 6.71 12.32 0.73
CA ALA A 130 5.73 12.33 1.83
C ALA A 130 4.68 13.42 1.66
N ALA A 131 4.96 14.47 0.88
CA ALA A 131 3.99 15.50 0.54
C ALA A 131 2.88 15.03 -0.41
N ARG A 132 2.93 13.78 -0.91
CA ARG A 132 1.87 13.21 -1.76
C ARG A 132 1.26 11.95 -1.15
N ASP A 133 -0.07 11.89 -1.18
CA ASP A 133 -0.87 10.73 -0.75
C ASP A 133 -0.96 9.66 -1.85
N PRO A 134 -0.50 8.41 -1.62
CA PRO A 134 -0.57 7.36 -2.61
C PRO A 134 -1.97 6.73 -2.78
N LEU A 135 -2.94 7.03 -1.89
CA LEU A 135 -4.33 6.56 -2.02
C LEU A 135 -5.22 7.55 -2.80
N SER A 136 -4.88 8.83 -2.79
CA SER A 136 -5.59 9.87 -3.52
C SER A 136 -5.30 9.80 -5.03
N THR A 137 -6.34 9.94 -5.86
CA THR A 137 -6.18 10.02 -7.33
C THR A 137 -5.42 11.27 -7.76
N SER A 138 -5.59 12.39 -7.04
CA SER A 138 -4.84 13.63 -7.30
C SER A 138 -3.42 13.59 -6.72
N GLY A 139 -3.16 12.69 -5.76
CA GLY A 139 -1.93 12.66 -4.99
C GLY A 139 -1.83 13.75 -3.91
N GLU A 140 -2.87 14.58 -3.76
CA GLU A 140 -2.88 15.67 -2.77
C GLU A 140 -3.48 15.23 -1.44
N TRP A 141 -2.86 15.70 -0.35
CA TRP A 141 -3.39 15.55 0.99
C TRP A 141 -4.55 16.51 1.25
N ARG A 142 -5.52 16.07 2.05
CA ARG A 142 -6.53 16.94 2.63
C ARG A 142 -5.98 17.59 3.89
N LEU A 143 -5.98 18.92 3.97
CA LEU A 143 -5.50 19.64 5.15
C LEU A 143 -6.57 19.68 6.23
N VAL A 144 -6.23 19.22 7.43
CA VAL A 144 -7.14 19.20 8.60
C VAL A 144 -6.93 20.47 9.42
N ARG A 145 -8.02 21.23 9.62
CA ARG A 145 -7.97 22.47 10.38
C ARG A 145 -8.04 22.23 11.89
N PRO A 146 -7.44 23.13 12.69
CA PRO A 146 -7.70 23.23 14.12
C PRO A 146 -9.20 23.35 14.38
N ARG A 147 -9.69 22.66 15.42
CA ARG A 147 -11.10 22.67 15.86
C ARG A 147 -12.12 22.31 14.77
N SER A 148 -11.70 21.57 13.74
CA SER A 148 -12.61 21.02 12.74
C SER A 148 -13.42 19.83 13.29
N GLN A 149 -14.60 19.59 12.71
CA GLN A 149 -15.42 18.44 13.08
C GLN A 149 -14.68 17.11 12.87
N ASP A 150 -13.93 16.99 11.78
CA ASP A 150 -13.14 15.80 11.48
C ASP A 150 -12.10 15.51 12.57
N LEU A 151 -11.44 16.55 13.09
CA LEU A 151 -10.48 16.42 14.19
C LEU A 151 -11.16 15.97 15.48
N ILE A 152 -12.38 16.45 15.75
CA ILE A 152 -13.18 16.04 16.91
C ILE A 152 -13.57 14.57 16.82
N ASP A 153 -14.05 14.14 15.65
CA ASP A 153 -14.44 12.74 15.44
C ASP A 153 -13.23 11.81 15.50
N PHE A 154 -12.08 12.23 14.96
CA PHE A 154 -10.83 11.51 15.13
C PHE A 154 -10.37 11.45 16.58
N GLN A 155 -10.45 12.55 17.34
CA GLN A 155 -10.11 12.60 18.75
C GLN A 155 -10.94 11.58 19.56
N ARG A 156 -12.24 11.45 19.27
CA ARG A 156 -13.11 10.43 19.88
C ARG A 156 -12.63 9.02 19.56
N SER A 157 -12.32 8.73 18.30
CA SER A 157 -11.80 7.41 17.89
C SER A 157 -10.49 7.07 18.59
N VAL A 158 -9.56 8.04 18.70
CA VAL A 158 -8.31 7.87 19.45
C VAL A 158 -8.57 7.60 20.93
N MET A 159 -9.50 8.32 21.57
CA MET A 159 -9.86 8.08 22.97
C MET A 159 -10.44 6.67 23.17
N VAL A 160 -11.35 6.24 22.31
CA VAL A 160 -11.93 4.89 22.37
C VAL A 160 -10.83 3.84 22.20
N TYR A 161 -9.93 4.03 21.23
CA TYR A 161 -8.81 3.12 20.98
C TYR A 161 -7.82 3.08 22.15
N ALA A 162 -7.52 4.23 22.77
CA ALA A 162 -6.57 4.34 23.88
C ALA A 162 -7.15 3.87 25.23
N GLY A 163 -8.45 3.57 25.35
CA GLY A 163 -9.06 3.18 26.62
C GLY A 163 -9.58 4.38 27.43
N ASN A 164 -10.24 5.32 26.76
CA ASN A 164 -10.92 6.50 27.28
C ASN A 164 -10.03 7.58 27.94
N PHE A 165 -8.75 7.64 27.59
CA PHE A 165 -7.90 8.79 27.90
C PHE A 165 -7.39 9.45 26.62
N LEU A 166 -7.12 10.75 26.69
CA LEU A 166 -6.55 11.50 25.58
C LEU A 166 -5.01 11.47 25.69
N PRO A 167 -4.28 10.91 24.71
CA PRO A 167 -2.82 10.94 24.74
C PRO A 167 -2.33 12.39 24.68
N SER A 168 -1.42 12.75 25.58
CA SER A 168 -0.79 14.07 25.60
C SER A 168 0.51 14.04 24.80
N PRO A 169 0.73 15.00 23.88
CA PRO A 169 1.95 15.06 23.13
C PRO A 169 3.06 15.67 23.98
N GLN A 170 4.24 15.10 23.91
CA GLN A 170 5.47 15.75 24.36
C GLN A 170 6.04 16.55 23.17
N PRO A 171 6.81 17.64 23.32
CA PRO A 171 7.13 18.44 24.52
C PRO A 171 5.96 19.37 24.96
N PRO A 172 6.05 20.10 26.10
CA PRO A 172 4.94 20.92 26.63
C PRO A 172 4.38 21.98 25.65
N GLN A 173 5.19 22.49 24.71
CA GLN A 173 4.67 23.40 23.68
C GLN A 173 3.61 22.72 22.79
N MET A 174 3.76 21.41 22.53
CA MET A 174 2.78 20.63 21.78
C MET A 174 1.51 20.40 22.60
N ALA A 175 1.62 20.20 23.91
CA ALA A 175 0.46 20.05 24.79
C ALA A 175 -0.39 21.33 24.82
N GLN A 176 0.24 22.50 24.81
CA GLN A 176 -0.47 23.78 24.64
C GLN A 176 -1.20 23.84 23.30
N LEU A 177 -0.53 23.45 22.20
CA LEU A 177 -1.17 23.40 20.88
C LEU A 177 -2.35 22.43 20.85
N GLN A 178 -2.26 21.29 21.54
CA GLN A 178 -3.37 20.33 21.63
C GLN A 178 -4.58 20.97 22.31
N GLN A 179 -4.39 21.71 23.41
CA GLN A 179 -5.47 22.42 24.11
C GLN A 179 -6.08 23.53 23.23
N ASP A 180 -5.26 24.21 22.44
CA ASP A 180 -5.73 25.27 21.55
C ASP A 180 -6.45 24.70 20.32
N ALA A 181 -5.91 23.65 19.70
CA ALA A 181 -6.38 23.13 18.43
C ALA A 181 -7.45 22.05 18.56
N ALA A 182 -7.48 21.29 19.67
CA ALA A 182 -8.46 20.25 19.92
C ALA A 182 -9.38 20.66 21.08
N PRO A 183 -10.71 20.65 20.89
CA PRO A 183 -11.64 20.97 21.97
C PRO A 183 -11.58 19.89 23.06
N GLN A 184 -11.77 20.33 24.32
CA GLN A 184 -11.91 19.42 25.44
C GLN A 184 -13.26 18.71 25.35
N LEU A 185 -13.23 17.41 25.04
CA LEU A 185 -14.43 16.58 25.05
C LEU A 185 -14.80 16.28 26.49
N VAL A 186 -15.84 16.93 27.01
CA VAL A 186 -16.39 16.60 28.32
C VAL A 186 -17.04 15.23 28.21
N ASN A 187 -16.55 14.27 29.00
CA ASN A 187 -17.07 12.91 29.06
C ASN A 187 -18.48 12.94 29.68
N VAL A 188 -19.52 13.13 28.88
CA VAL A 188 -20.89 12.84 29.30
C VAL A 188 -21.00 11.31 29.33
N LEU A 189 -20.73 10.74 30.49
CA LEU A 189 -20.98 9.32 30.77
C LEU A 189 -22.47 9.04 30.55
N GLY A 190 -22.77 8.16 29.59
CA GLY A 190 -24.09 7.56 29.43
C GLY A 190 -24.85 8.07 28.21
N GLY A 191 -24.71 7.35 27.11
CA GLY A 191 -25.54 7.56 25.92
C GLY A 191 -24.87 6.95 24.71
N GLU A 192 -25.23 5.69 24.45
CA GLU A 192 -25.18 4.99 23.16
C GLU A 192 -23.94 5.21 22.27
N SER A 193 -23.26 4.11 21.97
CA SER A 193 -22.26 4.00 20.92
C SER A 193 -22.87 4.28 19.54
N ASP A 194 -23.20 5.54 19.26
CA ASP A 194 -23.47 6.00 17.91
C ASP A 194 -22.11 6.07 17.19
N PRO A 195 -21.91 5.35 16.07
CA PRO A 195 -20.73 5.57 15.24
C PRO A 195 -20.66 7.06 14.86
N PRO A 196 -19.45 7.61 14.61
CA PRO A 196 -19.29 9.02 14.28
C PRO A 196 -20.28 9.40 13.17
N ARG A 197 -21.24 10.28 13.50
CA ARG A 197 -22.26 10.74 12.55
C ARG A 197 -21.52 11.31 11.35
N ARG A 198 -21.91 10.87 10.15
CA ARG A 198 -21.42 11.40 8.88
C ARG A 198 -21.51 12.92 8.92
N SER A 199 -20.39 13.59 9.09
CA SER A 199 -20.27 14.98 8.69
C SER A 199 -20.16 14.99 7.16
N GLY A 200 -21.30 14.80 6.50
CA GLY A 200 -21.48 15.04 5.07
C GLY A 200 -21.44 16.55 4.80
N GLY A 201 -20.31 17.18 5.12
CA GLY A 201 -20.06 18.60 4.94
C GLY A 201 -19.05 18.78 3.82
N ASN A 202 -19.52 18.84 2.58
CA ASN A 202 -18.79 19.37 1.43
C ASN A 202 -18.51 20.87 1.62
N LEU A 203 -17.67 21.27 2.57
CA LEU A 203 -17.17 22.63 2.66
C LEU A 203 -15.85 22.56 3.38
N SER A 204 -14.74 22.62 2.63
CA SER A 204 -13.42 23.16 3.04
C SER A 204 -12.22 22.56 2.28
N GLU A 205 -12.39 21.98 1.08
CA GLU A 205 -11.31 21.24 0.42
C GLU A 205 -10.04 22.04 0.10
N ASP A 206 -10.12 23.38 -0.04
CA ASP A 206 -8.96 24.19 -0.48
C ASP A 206 -8.76 25.51 0.28
N SER A 207 -9.41 25.73 1.43
CA SER A 207 -9.22 27.04 2.11
C SER A 207 -7.87 27.11 2.82
N SER A 208 -6.96 27.86 2.21
CA SER A 208 -5.66 28.30 2.72
C SER A 208 -5.81 28.84 4.14
N GLY A 209 -5.25 28.12 5.11
CA GLY A 209 -5.36 28.45 6.52
C GLY A 209 -4.46 27.54 7.36
N PRO A 210 -4.18 27.90 8.62
CA PRO A 210 -3.35 27.07 9.49
C PRO A 210 -3.94 25.66 9.60
N PHE A 211 -3.11 24.63 9.40
CA PHE A 211 -3.55 23.23 9.50
C PHE A 211 -2.73 22.48 10.54
N VAL A 212 -3.34 21.48 11.16
CA VAL A 212 -2.77 20.73 12.29
C VAL A 212 -2.55 19.25 11.98
N GLY A 213 -2.96 18.82 10.79
CA GLY A 213 -2.75 17.47 10.32
C GLY A 213 -3.16 17.33 8.86
N VAL A 214 -2.94 16.13 8.33
CA VAL A 214 -3.36 15.77 6.99
C VAL A 214 -4.19 14.49 7.00
N SER A 215 -5.05 14.34 6.01
CA SER A 215 -5.89 13.15 5.81
C SER A 215 -5.90 12.79 4.34
N SER A 216 -6.17 11.52 4.02
CA SER A 216 -6.39 11.13 2.63
C SER A 216 -7.69 11.76 2.09
N ARG A 217 -7.75 11.97 0.77
CA ARG A 217 -8.99 12.34 0.04
C ARG A 217 -9.79 11.11 -0.43
N SER A 218 -9.23 9.91 -0.29
CA SER A 218 -9.92 8.66 -0.63
C SER A 218 -11.04 8.40 0.38
N GLN A 219 -12.24 8.04 -0.12
CA GLN A 219 -13.39 7.65 0.71
C GLN A 219 -13.57 6.12 0.78
N ASN A 220 -12.56 5.36 0.33
CA ASN A 220 -12.62 3.91 0.32
C ASN A 220 -12.42 3.33 1.73
N THR A 221 -12.97 2.14 1.94
CA THR A 221 -12.73 1.34 3.15
C THR A 221 -11.32 0.77 3.13
N SER A 222 -10.68 0.78 4.29
CA SER A 222 -9.32 0.29 4.47
C SER A 222 -9.27 -1.18 4.85
N VAL A 223 -8.16 -1.83 4.53
CA VAL A 223 -7.86 -3.19 5.01
C VAL A 223 -7.08 -3.11 6.32
N VAL A 224 -6.20 -2.13 6.47
CA VAL A 224 -5.49 -1.77 7.71
C VAL A 224 -6.38 -0.86 8.56
N HIS A 225 -6.30 -0.92 9.88
CA HIS A 225 -7.01 0.01 10.78
C HIS A 225 -6.02 1.00 11.38
N TYR A 226 -6.39 2.28 11.45
CA TYR A 226 -5.58 3.34 12.07
C TYR A 226 -6.34 3.92 13.26
N TYR A 227 -5.87 3.69 14.49
CA TYR A 227 -6.63 3.97 15.73
C TYR A 227 -8.06 3.38 15.74
N GLY A 228 -8.24 2.19 15.16
CA GLY A 228 -9.55 1.54 15.04
C GLY A 228 -10.43 2.06 13.90
N ILE A 229 -9.94 3.00 13.09
CA ILE A 229 -10.67 3.60 11.96
C ILE A 229 -10.43 2.80 10.68
N ASP A 230 -11.51 2.46 9.99
CA ASP A 230 -11.56 1.61 8.79
C ASP A 230 -11.76 2.39 7.48
N ARG A 231 -11.63 3.72 7.52
CA ARG A 231 -11.85 4.61 6.38
C ARG A 231 -10.70 5.57 6.15
N HIS A 232 -10.24 5.68 4.91
CA HIS A 232 -9.08 6.52 4.56
C HIS A 232 -9.30 8.01 4.80
N ASP A 233 -10.53 8.52 4.60
CA ASP A 233 -10.88 9.94 4.77
C ASP A 233 -10.92 10.41 6.24
N GLN A 234 -10.95 9.45 7.16
CA GLN A 234 -10.98 9.67 8.60
C GLN A 234 -9.62 9.45 9.26
N TRP A 235 -8.62 9.00 8.50
CA TRP A 235 -7.25 8.87 8.99
C TRP A 235 -6.61 10.25 9.07
N ILE A 236 -6.48 10.77 10.27
CA ILE A 236 -5.85 12.07 10.52
C ILE A 236 -4.45 11.86 11.07
N PHE A 237 -3.46 12.23 10.27
CA PHE A 237 -2.07 12.24 10.68
C PHE A 237 -1.77 13.59 11.33
N THR A 238 -1.62 13.58 12.65
CA THR A 238 -1.41 14.78 13.45
C THR A 238 -0.47 14.49 14.61
N PRO A 239 0.41 15.44 14.98
CA PRO A 239 1.32 15.25 16.12
C PRO A 239 0.65 15.50 17.48
N LEU A 240 -0.66 15.73 17.53
CA LEU A 240 -1.36 16.16 18.75
C LEU A 240 -1.69 15.04 19.74
N PHE A 241 -1.77 13.78 19.32
CA PHE A 241 -2.28 12.68 20.15
C PHE A 241 -1.26 11.54 20.30
N ARG A 242 0.04 11.86 20.34
CA ARG A 242 1.14 10.90 20.43
C ARG A 242 2.37 11.45 21.14
#